data_AF-A0A1S6HTW2-F1
#
_entry.id   AF-A0A1S6HTW2-F1
#
_cell.length_a   1.000
_cell.length_b   1.000
_cell.length_c   1.000
_cell.angle_alpha   90.00
_cell.angle_beta   90.00
_cell.angle_gamma   90.00
#
_symmetry.space_group_name_H-M   'P 1'
#
loop_
_entity.id
_entity.type
_entity.pdbx_description
1 polymer ?
#
loop_
_entity_poly.entity_id
_entity_poly.type
_entity_poly.pdbx_seq_one_letter_code
_entity_poly.pdbx_strand_id
1 'polypeptide(L)'
;MKRVLVVAPHADDETLGCGGTILKLIDNGYEVHWLLITGLTDEAGFTQEQRTKRNQEIKIVTEAYSFSGVHQLNFPAARLDTRPIGDIISSISNVMHRVKPEQVFTVYRNDAHSDHEIVFDAVMSTTKSFRYPFVKRVLAYETISETDFGLKPEDGGFKPNVYVDISNYLDKKLEILETFESEVQEFPFPRSRKAVESLAYVRGSQSNSQASEAFILIKELL
;
A
#
# COMPACT_ATOMS: atom_id res chain seq x y z
N MET A 1 -5.48 -14.06 -16.72
CA MET A 1 -5.87 -12.77 -16.11
C MET A 1 -4.61 -12.04 -15.69
N LYS A 2 -4.63 -10.70 -15.72
CA LYS A 2 -3.49 -9.89 -15.28
C LYS A 2 -3.50 -9.84 -13.75
N ARG A 3 -2.37 -10.16 -13.12
CA ARG A 3 -2.24 -10.19 -11.66
C ARG A 3 -1.55 -8.95 -11.13
N VAL A 4 -2.04 -8.41 -10.04
CA VAL A 4 -1.48 -7.27 -9.33
C VAL A 4 -1.15 -7.69 -7.91
N LEU A 5 -0.01 -7.24 -7.41
CA LEU A 5 0.34 -7.37 -6.00
C LEU A 5 0.46 -5.97 -5.39
N VAL A 6 -0.39 -5.68 -4.40
CA VAL A 6 -0.27 -4.48 -3.57
C VAL A 6 0.46 -4.87 -2.29
N VAL A 7 1.65 -4.32 -2.11
CA VAL A 7 2.52 -4.59 -0.97
C VAL A 7 2.38 -3.44 0.02
N ALA A 8 1.82 -3.75 1.19
CA ALA A 8 1.53 -2.82 2.26
C ALA A 8 2.35 -3.19 3.52
N PRO A 9 3.18 -2.27 4.04
CA PRO A 9 3.86 -2.45 5.31
C PRO A 9 2.88 -2.77 6.44
N HIS A 10 1.85 -1.95 6.61
CA HIS A 10 0.78 -2.11 7.60
C HIS A 10 -0.57 -2.28 6.92
N ALA A 11 -1.59 -2.67 7.69
CA ALA A 11 -2.94 -2.80 7.17
C ALA A 11 -3.66 -1.48 7.33
N ASP A 12 -3.92 -0.82 6.19
CA ASP A 12 -4.50 0.51 5.96
C ASP A 12 -3.73 1.23 4.85
N ASP A 13 -2.41 1.03 4.75
CA ASP A 13 -1.54 1.62 3.73
C ASP A 13 -2.06 1.43 2.29
N GLU A 14 -2.55 0.22 1.97
CA GLU A 14 -3.12 -0.07 0.65
C GLU A 14 -4.38 0.77 0.38
N THR A 15 -5.19 0.97 1.42
CA THR A 15 -6.42 1.74 1.36
C THR A 15 -6.11 3.24 1.28
N LEU A 16 -5.16 3.73 2.06
CA LEU A 16 -4.71 5.13 2.04
C LEU A 16 -4.14 5.50 0.65
N GLY A 17 -3.20 4.69 0.13
CA GLY A 17 -2.47 5.03 -1.09
C GLY A 17 -3.10 4.54 -2.39
N CYS A 18 -3.78 3.40 -2.39
CA CYS A 18 -4.23 2.71 -3.62
C CYS A 18 -5.71 2.29 -3.62
N GLY A 19 -6.50 2.59 -2.59
CA GLY A 19 -7.82 1.99 -2.40
C GLY A 19 -8.78 2.17 -3.59
N GLY A 20 -8.79 3.34 -4.22
CA GLY A 20 -9.61 3.58 -5.42
C GLY A 20 -9.07 2.85 -6.65
N THR A 21 -7.75 2.79 -6.80
CA THR A 21 -7.06 2.07 -7.87
C THR A 21 -7.28 0.56 -7.77
N ILE A 22 -7.28 0.01 -6.56
CA ILE A 22 -7.60 -1.40 -6.29
C ILE A 22 -8.99 -1.73 -6.81
N LEU A 23 -10.01 -0.95 -6.41
CA LEU A 23 -11.39 -1.13 -6.87
C LEU A 23 -11.48 -1.08 -8.39
N LYS A 24 -10.84 -0.08 -9.01
CA LYS A 24 -10.80 0.08 -10.46
C LYS A 24 -10.13 -1.10 -11.16
N LEU A 25 -9.03 -1.63 -10.62
CA LEU A 25 -8.33 -2.79 -11.20
C LEU A 25 -9.23 -4.04 -11.15
N ILE A 26 -9.91 -4.28 -10.03
CA ILE A 26 -10.81 -5.42 -9.85
C ILE A 26 -12.00 -5.33 -10.80
N ASP A 27 -12.61 -4.14 -10.93
CA ASP A 27 -13.69 -3.87 -11.88
C ASP A 27 -13.27 -4.10 -13.35
N ASN A 28 -11.99 -3.89 -13.65
CA ASN A 28 -11.39 -4.20 -14.96
C ASN A 28 -10.92 -5.67 -15.11
N GLY A 29 -11.28 -6.56 -14.18
CA GLY A 29 -11.01 -8.00 -14.26
C GLY A 29 -9.58 -8.41 -13.91
N TYR A 30 -8.83 -7.57 -13.18
CA TYR A 30 -7.53 -7.94 -12.64
C TYR A 30 -7.67 -8.80 -11.38
N GLU A 31 -6.80 -9.79 -11.23
CA GLU A 31 -6.64 -10.52 -9.97
C GLU A 31 -5.73 -9.71 -9.05
N VAL A 32 -6.31 -9.02 -8.07
CA VAL A 32 -5.55 -8.18 -7.13
C VAL A 32 -5.28 -8.97 -5.85
N HIS A 33 -4.00 -9.06 -5.49
CA HIS A 33 -3.52 -9.67 -4.26
C HIS A 33 -2.98 -8.60 -3.31
N TRP A 34 -3.22 -8.80 -2.03
CA TRP A 34 -2.71 -7.94 -0.95
C TRP A 34 -1.62 -8.68 -0.17
N LEU A 35 -0.45 -8.07 -0.06
CA LEU A 35 0.66 -8.57 0.75
C LEU A 35 0.90 -7.62 1.91
N LEU A 36 0.59 -8.10 3.11
CA LEU A 36 0.88 -7.45 4.38
C LEU A 36 2.23 -7.91 4.91
N ILE A 37 3.15 -6.96 5.10
CA ILE A 37 4.49 -7.29 5.58
C ILE A 37 4.48 -7.47 7.10
N THR A 38 3.88 -6.54 7.82
CA THR A 38 3.85 -6.58 9.28
C THR A 38 2.50 -7.07 9.79
N GLY A 39 2.50 -7.49 11.06
CA GLY A 39 1.30 -7.76 11.83
C GLY A 39 1.46 -7.23 13.24
N LEU A 40 0.33 -7.05 13.94
CA LEU A 40 0.34 -6.80 15.36
C LEU A 40 0.78 -8.10 16.07
N THR A 41 1.91 -8.05 16.78
CA THR A 41 2.52 -9.23 17.43
C THR A 41 2.79 -8.96 18.91
N ASP A 42 2.90 -10.03 19.70
CA ASP A 42 3.31 -9.94 21.12
C ASP A 42 4.69 -9.28 21.25
N GLU A 43 5.60 -9.61 20.34
CA GLU A 43 6.96 -9.05 20.30
C GLU A 43 6.96 -7.54 20.09
N ALA A 44 6.02 -7.03 19.30
CA ALA A 44 5.83 -5.60 19.11
C ALA A 44 5.04 -4.93 20.27
N GLY A 45 4.59 -5.71 21.26
CA GLY A 45 3.92 -5.21 22.47
C GLY A 45 2.41 -5.06 22.36
N PHE A 46 1.77 -5.62 21.33
CA PHE A 46 0.32 -5.51 21.12
C PHE A 46 -0.46 -6.56 21.89
N THR A 47 -1.62 -6.16 22.43
CA THR A 47 -2.49 -7.05 23.19
C THR A 47 -3.21 -8.06 22.28
N GLN A 48 -3.73 -9.14 22.88
CA GLN A 48 -4.56 -10.11 22.15
C GLN A 48 -5.82 -9.46 21.56
N GLU A 49 -6.39 -8.48 22.25
CA GLU A 49 -7.57 -7.73 21.79
C GLU A 49 -7.24 -6.91 20.53
N GLN A 50 -6.15 -6.14 20.55
CA GLN A 50 -5.69 -5.36 19.39
C GLN A 50 -5.43 -6.26 18.17
N ARG A 51 -4.77 -7.40 18.36
CA ARG A 51 -4.54 -8.39 17.30
C ARG A 51 -5.83 -8.97 16.74
N THR A 52 -6.80 -9.25 17.62
CA THR A 52 -8.10 -9.78 17.21
C THR A 52 -8.88 -8.74 16.41
N LYS A 53 -8.90 -7.48 16.87
CA LYS A 53 -9.50 -6.36 16.14
C LYS A 53 -8.86 -6.20 14.76
N ARG A 54 -7.52 -6.13 14.69
CA ARG A 54 -6.81 -6.00 13.41
C ARG A 54 -7.11 -7.14 12.43
N ASN A 55 -7.20 -8.38 12.92
CA ASN A 55 -7.57 -9.51 12.06
C ASN A 55 -9.01 -9.42 11.52
N GLN A 56 -9.93 -8.84 12.31
CA GLN A 56 -11.30 -8.58 11.85
C GLN A 56 -11.33 -7.47 10.80
N GLU A 57 -10.59 -6.38 11.00
CA GLU A 57 -10.43 -5.29 10.03
C GLU A 57 -9.89 -5.82 8.70
N ILE A 58 -8.78 -6.59 8.74
CA ILE A 58 -8.19 -7.23 7.55
C ILE A 58 -9.23 -8.08 6.81
N LYS A 59 -10.05 -8.85 7.54
CA LYS A 59 -11.10 -9.68 6.92
C LYS A 59 -12.16 -8.82 6.23
N ILE A 60 -12.66 -7.77 6.90
CA ILE A 60 -13.67 -6.86 6.34
C ILE A 60 -13.13 -6.19 5.08
N VAL A 61 -11.90 -5.64 5.13
CA VAL A 61 -11.25 -5.01 3.99
C VAL A 61 -11.02 -6.00 2.84
N THR A 62 -10.64 -7.25 3.16
CA THR A 62 -10.48 -8.32 2.17
C THR A 62 -11.76 -8.57 1.38
N GLU A 63 -12.89 -8.67 2.09
CA GLU A 63 -14.21 -8.88 1.48
C GLU A 63 -14.67 -7.63 0.71
N ALA A 64 -14.47 -6.44 1.29
CA ALA A 64 -14.91 -5.18 0.69
C ALA A 64 -14.19 -4.86 -0.64
N TYR A 65 -12.90 -5.15 -0.75
CA TYR A 65 -12.19 -5.08 -2.03
C TYR A 65 -12.41 -6.30 -2.90
N SER A 66 -12.76 -7.46 -2.35
CA SER A 66 -12.79 -8.75 -3.07
C SER A 66 -11.41 -9.16 -3.61
N PHE A 67 -10.38 -9.07 -2.78
CA PHE A 67 -9.02 -9.50 -3.16
C PHE A 67 -9.00 -10.98 -3.57
N SER A 68 -8.26 -11.30 -4.64
CA SER A 68 -8.04 -12.67 -5.11
C SER A 68 -7.14 -13.48 -4.16
N GLY A 69 -6.39 -12.82 -3.29
CA GLY A 69 -5.70 -13.48 -2.18
C GLY A 69 -4.95 -12.50 -1.29
N VAL A 70 -4.91 -12.81 0.00
CA VAL A 70 -4.25 -12.01 1.03
C VAL A 70 -3.12 -12.83 1.65
N HIS A 71 -1.94 -12.25 1.73
CA HIS A 71 -0.72 -12.88 2.21
C HIS A 71 -0.17 -12.06 3.37
N GLN A 72 -0.07 -12.65 4.56
CA GLN A 72 0.44 -11.98 5.76
C GLN A 72 1.78 -12.59 6.15
N LEU A 73 2.83 -11.78 6.23
CA LEU A 73 4.17 -12.25 6.64
C LEU A 73 4.38 -12.16 8.16
N ASN A 74 3.55 -11.38 8.86
CA ASN A 74 3.54 -11.26 10.33
C ASN A 74 4.89 -10.86 10.95
N PHE A 75 5.69 -10.06 10.24
CA PHE A 75 6.84 -9.41 10.87
C PHE A 75 6.36 -8.40 11.93
N PRO A 76 7.13 -8.13 12.99
CA PRO A 76 6.71 -7.21 14.03
C PRO A 76 6.63 -5.77 13.47
N ALA A 77 5.45 -5.15 13.57
CA ALA A 77 5.23 -3.76 13.16
C ALA A 77 6.13 -2.78 13.93
N ALA A 78 6.59 -1.73 13.24
CA ALA A 78 7.53 -0.71 13.71
C ALA A 78 8.88 -1.28 14.19
N ARG A 79 9.24 -2.48 13.73
CA ARG A 79 10.46 -3.20 14.13
C ARG A 79 11.12 -3.94 12.97
N LEU A 80 10.83 -3.59 11.71
CA LEU A 80 11.48 -4.25 10.57
C LEU A 80 12.99 -4.02 10.54
N ASP A 81 13.47 -2.94 11.13
CA ASP A 81 14.89 -2.61 11.31
C ASP A 81 15.62 -3.62 12.22
N THR A 82 14.89 -4.33 13.08
CA THR A 82 15.43 -5.39 13.93
C THR A 82 15.57 -6.74 13.22
N ARG A 83 15.09 -6.84 11.97
CA ARG A 83 15.11 -8.07 11.17
C ARG A 83 16.20 -8.03 10.11
N PRO A 84 16.92 -9.14 9.87
CA PRO A 84 17.79 -9.22 8.70
C PRO A 84 16.99 -8.97 7.43
N ILE A 85 17.40 -7.97 6.64
CA ILE A 85 16.69 -7.61 5.40
C ILE A 85 16.56 -8.80 4.44
N GLY A 86 17.51 -9.74 4.47
CA GLY A 86 17.48 -10.98 3.69
C GLY A 86 16.27 -11.87 3.98
N ASP A 87 15.78 -11.89 5.22
CA ASP A 87 14.61 -12.68 5.63
C ASP A 87 13.31 -12.06 5.11
N ILE A 88 13.23 -10.72 5.14
CA ILE A 88 12.12 -9.95 4.58
C ILE A 88 12.08 -10.15 3.07
N ILE A 89 13.21 -9.96 2.38
CA ILE A 89 13.35 -10.19 0.93
C ILE A 89 12.93 -11.61 0.56
N SER A 90 13.39 -12.62 1.32
CA SER A 90 13.08 -14.01 1.02
C SER A 90 11.58 -14.31 1.16
N SER A 91 10.94 -13.76 2.20
CA SER A 91 9.50 -13.89 2.43
C SER A 91 8.67 -13.21 1.33
N ILE A 92 9.02 -11.99 0.92
CA ILE A 92 8.38 -11.30 -0.21
C ILE A 92 8.61 -12.08 -1.51
N SER A 93 9.83 -12.57 -1.75
CA SER A 93 10.17 -13.36 -2.94
C SER A 93 9.31 -14.62 -3.08
N ASN A 94 8.99 -15.30 -1.97
CA ASN A 94 8.11 -16.46 -1.97
C ASN A 94 6.70 -16.09 -2.44
N VAL A 95 6.16 -14.96 -1.99
CA VAL A 95 4.85 -14.46 -2.44
C VAL A 95 4.90 -14.04 -3.91
N MET A 96 5.97 -13.35 -4.33
CA MET A 96 6.18 -12.97 -5.73
C MET A 96 6.19 -14.19 -6.67
N HIS A 97 6.83 -15.29 -6.29
CA HIS A 97 6.83 -16.52 -7.10
C HIS A 97 5.51 -17.30 -7.07
N ARG A 98 4.74 -17.18 -5.99
CA ARG A 98 3.39 -17.75 -5.88
C ARG A 98 2.39 -16.99 -6.74
N VAL A 99 2.33 -15.67 -6.58
CA VAL A 99 1.39 -14.79 -7.26
C VAL A 99 1.80 -14.53 -8.70
N LYS A 100 3.10 -14.40 -8.99
CA LYS A 100 3.64 -13.99 -10.29
C LYS A 100 2.94 -12.73 -10.86
N PRO A 101 2.93 -11.60 -10.12
CA PRO A 101 2.21 -10.40 -10.51
C PRO A 101 2.87 -9.68 -11.71
N GLU A 102 2.06 -9.11 -12.59
CA GLU A 102 2.54 -8.24 -13.67
C GLU A 102 2.75 -6.80 -13.21
N GLN A 103 1.97 -6.36 -12.23
CA GLN A 103 2.08 -5.03 -11.62
C GLN A 103 2.28 -5.14 -10.12
N VAL A 104 3.20 -4.35 -9.57
CA VAL A 104 3.47 -4.26 -8.14
C VAL A 104 3.27 -2.81 -7.69
N PHE A 105 2.44 -2.64 -6.66
CA PHE A 105 2.29 -1.38 -5.93
C PHE A 105 3.00 -1.52 -4.59
N THR A 106 3.75 -0.52 -4.17
CA THR A 106 4.43 -0.48 -2.86
C THR A 106 4.48 0.96 -2.33
N VAL A 107 4.81 1.16 -1.07
CA VAL A 107 4.92 2.48 -0.44
C VAL A 107 6.00 3.36 -1.07
N TYR A 108 5.93 4.67 -0.83
CA TYR A 108 7.03 5.59 -1.13
C TYR A 108 8.23 5.34 -0.18
N ARG A 109 9.45 5.36 -0.72
CA ARG A 109 10.66 5.03 0.05
C ARG A 109 11.02 6.08 1.11
N ASN A 110 10.80 7.37 0.84
CA ASN A 110 11.37 8.47 1.61
C ASN A 110 10.31 9.19 2.47
N ASP A 111 9.32 8.48 2.97
CA ASP A 111 8.41 9.00 3.99
C ASP A 111 9.00 8.88 5.41
N ALA A 112 8.22 9.23 6.43
CA ALA A 112 8.68 9.27 7.81
C ALA A 112 8.80 7.90 8.50
N HIS A 113 8.20 6.83 7.96
CA HIS A 113 8.09 5.55 8.64
C HIS A 113 9.19 4.57 8.21
N SER A 114 10.03 4.12 9.15
CA SER A 114 11.16 3.23 8.84
C SER A 114 10.77 1.91 8.16
N ASP A 115 9.64 1.30 8.58
CA ASP A 115 9.12 0.11 7.91
C ASP A 115 8.86 0.36 6.40
N HIS A 116 8.42 1.56 6.00
CA HIS A 116 8.13 1.85 4.60
C HIS A 116 9.41 1.87 3.75
N GLU A 117 10.47 2.50 4.25
CA GLU A 117 11.81 2.48 3.62
C GLU A 117 12.30 1.04 3.43
N ILE A 118 12.19 0.22 4.49
CA ILE A 118 12.65 -1.17 4.48
C ILE A 118 11.84 -2.03 3.51
N VAL A 119 10.51 -1.88 3.51
CA VAL A 119 9.62 -2.62 2.60
C VAL A 119 9.88 -2.22 1.16
N PHE A 120 10.02 -0.94 0.86
CA PHE A 120 10.37 -0.48 -0.48
C PHE A 120 11.67 -1.14 -0.97
N ASP A 121 12.74 -1.09 -0.18
CA ASP A 121 14.05 -1.66 -0.55
C ASP A 121 13.98 -3.18 -0.77
N ALA A 122 13.19 -3.88 0.06
CA ALA A 122 12.95 -5.30 -0.10
C ALA A 122 12.14 -5.63 -1.37
N VAL A 123 11.12 -4.83 -1.71
CA VAL A 123 10.34 -4.96 -2.95
C VAL A 123 11.20 -4.67 -4.18
N MET A 124 12.08 -3.66 -4.15
CA MET A 124 13.02 -3.41 -5.25
C MET A 124 13.96 -4.60 -5.50
N SER A 125 14.36 -5.29 -4.44
CA SER A 125 15.18 -6.51 -4.54
C SER A 125 14.43 -7.68 -5.19
N THR A 126 13.09 -7.71 -5.07
CA THR A 126 12.22 -8.78 -5.57
C THR A 126 11.48 -8.44 -6.87
N THR A 127 11.84 -7.34 -7.54
CA THR A 127 11.26 -6.90 -8.84
C THR A 127 12.27 -6.86 -9.99
N LYS A 128 13.48 -7.37 -9.77
CA LYS A 128 14.54 -7.48 -10.79
C LYS A 128 14.08 -8.39 -11.93
N SER A 129 13.81 -7.83 -13.11
CA SER A 129 13.18 -8.51 -14.25
C SER A 129 13.88 -9.79 -14.73
N PHE A 130 15.19 -9.93 -14.52
CA PHE A 130 15.92 -11.16 -14.87
C PHE A 130 15.73 -12.31 -13.85
N ARG A 131 15.20 -12.04 -12.65
CA ARG A 131 14.79 -13.04 -11.65
C ARG A 131 13.27 -13.18 -11.55
N TYR A 132 12.55 -12.09 -11.82
CA TYR A 132 11.10 -11.99 -11.76
C TYR A 132 10.55 -11.52 -13.12
N PRO A 133 10.67 -12.34 -14.19
CA PRO A 133 10.37 -11.93 -15.57
C PRO A 133 8.89 -11.63 -15.83
N PHE A 134 8.02 -12.05 -14.92
CA PHE A 134 6.59 -11.76 -14.93
C PHE A 134 6.28 -10.31 -14.51
N VAL A 135 7.15 -9.64 -13.74
CA VAL A 135 6.93 -8.25 -13.32
C VAL A 135 7.19 -7.32 -14.50
N LYS A 136 6.19 -6.52 -14.87
CA LYS A 136 6.25 -5.54 -15.95
C LYS A 136 6.17 -4.11 -15.46
N ARG A 137 5.51 -3.85 -14.34
CA ARG A 137 5.29 -2.50 -13.82
C ARG A 137 5.46 -2.43 -12.32
N VAL A 138 6.18 -1.43 -11.83
CA VAL A 138 6.40 -1.17 -10.40
C VAL A 138 6.08 0.29 -10.10
N LEU A 139 5.16 0.52 -9.18
CA LEU A 139 4.63 1.83 -8.79
C LEU A 139 4.79 2.02 -7.28
N ALA A 140 5.22 3.21 -6.88
CA ALA A 140 5.20 3.61 -5.48
C ALA A 140 4.00 4.53 -5.20
N TYR A 141 3.23 4.27 -4.15
CA TYR A 141 2.06 5.06 -3.77
C TYR A 141 2.36 6.03 -2.63
N GLU A 142 1.55 7.09 -2.54
CA GLU A 142 1.57 8.09 -1.48
C GLU A 142 0.79 7.59 -0.26
N THR A 143 1.39 7.67 0.93
CA THR A 143 0.69 7.43 2.20
C THR A 143 0.62 8.73 2.98
N ILE A 144 -0.56 9.37 3.00
CA ILE A 144 -0.81 10.58 3.80
C ILE A 144 -0.54 10.31 5.28
N SER A 145 -0.10 11.32 6.04
CA SER A 145 0.50 11.28 7.39
C SER A 145 1.97 10.89 7.45
N GLU A 146 2.45 10.10 6.49
CA GLU A 146 3.85 9.69 6.43
C GLU A 146 4.61 10.50 5.39
N THR A 147 4.09 10.53 4.16
CA THR A 147 4.76 11.13 3.00
C THR A 147 4.95 12.64 3.15
N ASP A 148 4.00 13.32 3.80
CA ASP A 148 4.07 14.75 4.11
C ASP A 148 5.03 15.10 5.26
N PHE A 149 5.46 14.11 6.04
CA PHE A 149 6.44 14.24 7.12
C PHE A 149 7.87 13.82 6.70
N GLY A 150 8.17 13.76 5.39
CA GLY A 150 9.46 13.34 4.85
C GLY A 150 10.67 14.00 5.54
N LEU A 151 11.51 13.18 6.16
CA LEU A 151 12.58 13.61 7.09
C LEU A 151 13.88 14.07 6.39
N LYS A 152 13.91 14.08 5.05
CA LYS A 152 15.12 14.33 4.24
C LYS A 152 14.93 15.63 3.45
N PRO A 153 15.37 16.80 3.97
CA PRO A 153 15.18 18.10 3.30
C PRO A 153 15.81 18.19 1.90
N GLU A 154 16.80 17.34 1.62
CA GLU A 154 17.44 17.19 0.32
C GLU A 154 16.61 16.36 -0.68
N ASP A 155 15.64 15.57 -0.20
CA ASP A 155 14.73 14.83 -1.06
C ASP A 155 13.72 15.77 -1.70
N GLY A 156 13.40 15.53 -2.97
CA GLY A 156 12.42 16.34 -3.69
C GLY A 156 10.98 16.13 -3.23
N GLY A 157 10.75 15.24 -2.27
CA GLY A 157 9.44 14.76 -1.86
C GLY A 157 8.78 13.86 -2.89
N PHE A 158 7.55 13.48 -2.62
CA PHE A 158 6.74 12.66 -3.52
C PHE A 158 6.40 13.40 -4.81
N LYS A 159 6.99 12.96 -5.92
CA LYS A 159 6.83 13.54 -7.28
C LYS A 159 6.11 12.56 -8.20
N PRO A 160 4.76 12.48 -8.12
CA PRO A 160 4.01 11.52 -8.91
C PRO A 160 4.08 11.84 -10.40
N ASN A 161 4.18 10.79 -11.21
CA ASN A 161 4.18 10.84 -12.67
C ASN A 161 3.12 9.91 -13.31
N VAL A 162 2.38 9.18 -12.48
CA VAL A 162 1.24 8.35 -12.86
C VAL A 162 0.06 8.74 -11.99
N TYR A 163 -1.10 8.92 -12.62
CA TYR A 163 -2.34 9.26 -11.94
C TYR A 163 -3.43 8.28 -12.39
N VAL A 164 -4.21 7.80 -11.44
CA VAL A 164 -5.36 6.94 -11.71
C VAL A 164 -6.61 7.69 -11.31
N ASP A 165 -7.46 7.98 -12.30
CA ASP A 165 -8.79 8.53 -12.05
C ASP A 165 -9.63 7.53 -11.24
N ILE A 166 -9.96 7.92 -10.02
CA ILE A 166 -10.77 7.16 -9.06
C ILE A 166 -12.10 7.86 -8.76
N SER A 167 -12.55 8.79 -9.61
CA SER A 167 -13.76 9.59 -9.39
C SER A 167 -14.99 8.71 -9.07
N ASN A 168 -15.13 7.57 -9.74
CA ASN A 168 -16.23 6.62 -9.52
C ASN A 168 -16.02 5.65 -8.34
N TYR A 169 -14.84 5.69 -7.70
CA TYR A 169 -14.43 4.75 -6.66
C TYR A 169 -14.08 5.44 -5.34
N LEU A 170 -14.05 6.77 -5.29
CA LEU A 170 -13.62 7.54 -4.13
C LEU A 170 -14.51 7.28 -2.90
N ASP A 171 -15.83 7.33 -3.06
CA ASP A 171 -16.74 7.10 -1.93
C ASP A 171 -16.53 5.71 -1.31
N LYS A 172 -16.40 4.68 -2.17
CA LYS A 172 -16.17 3.33 -1.71
C LYS A 172 -14.81 3.15 -1.04
N LYS A 173 -13.76 3.80 -1.56
CA LYS A 173 -12.44 3.86 -0.90
C LYS A 173 -12.58 4.43 0.51
N LEU A 174 -13.29 5.54 0.67
CA LEU A 174 -13.45 6.22 1.96
C LEU A 174 -14.30 5.41 2.94
N GLU A 175 -15.35 4.72 2.47
CA GLU A 175 -16.11 3.75 3.30
C GLU A 175 -15.22 2.61 3.82
N ILE A 176 -14.32 2.07 2.97
CA ILE A 176 -13.44 0.99 3.38
C ILE A 176 -12.41 1.50 4.39
N LEU A 177 -11.86 2.70 4.20
CA LEU A 177 -10.92 3.34 5.12
C LEU A 177 -11.48 3.43 6.54
N GLU A 178 -12.77 3.72 6.70
CA GLU A 178 -13.45 3.83 8.00
C GLU A 178 -13.50 2.50 8.79
N THR A 179 -13.16 1.37 8.15
CA THR A 179 -12.98 0.08 8.86
C THR A 179 -11.82 0.15 9.86
N PHE A 180 -10.79 0.96 9.59
CA PHE A 180 -9.61 1.10 10.45
C PHE A 180 -9.85 2.16 11.52
N GLU A 181 -10.80 1.93 12.42
CA GLU A 181 -11.26 2.90 13.42
C GLU A 181 -10.14 3.46 14.31
N SER A 182 -9.07 2.69 14.58
CA SER A 182 -7.93 3.18 15.36
C SER A 182 -6.98 4.07 14.56
N GLU A 183 -6.97 3.93 13.24
CA GLU A 183 -6.08 4.66 12.32
C GLU A 183 -6.74 5.92 11.75
N VAL A 184 -8.07 6.00 11.79
CA VAL A 184 -8.85 7.15 11.31
C VAL A 184 -9.35 7.97 12.50
N GLN A 185 -9.10 9.28 12.48
CA GLN A 185 -9.60 10.23 13.48
C GLN A 185 -10.30 11.42 12.82
N GLU A 186 -10.87 12.31 13.64
CA GLU A 186 -11.51 13.53 13.14
C GLU A 186 -10.49 14.49 12.51
N PHE A 187 -10.93 15.23 11.50
CA PHE A 187 -10.15 16.33 10.92
C PHE A 187 -9.84 17.35 12.03
N PRO A 188 -8.59 17.85 12.18
CA PRO A 188 -7.53 17.93 11.17
C PRO A 188 -6.53 16.76 11.14
N PHE A 189 -6.84 15.60 11.72
CA PHE A 189 -5.95 14.44 11.61
C PHE A 189 -5.72 14.04 10.14
N PRO A 190 -4.47 13.76 9.69
CA PRO A 190 -4.19 13.59 8.26
C PRO A 190 -4.84 12.35 7.63
N ARG A 191 -5.10 11.29 8.40
CA ARG A 191 -5.83 10.10 7.91
C ARG A 191 -7.35 10.23 8.04
N SER A 192 -7.88 11.40 8.42
CA SER A 192 -9.33 11.65 8.46
C SER A 192 -9.96 11.51 7.07
N ARG A 193 -11.23 11.10 7.02
CA ARG A 193 -12.00 10.99 5.76
C ARG A 193 -11.84 12.25 4.90
N LYS A 194 -12.02 13.43 5.50
CA LYS A 194 -11.92 14.73 4.83
C LYS A 194 -10.53 14.98 4.25
N ALA A 195 -9.47 14.64 4.97
CA ALA A 195 -8.10 14.86 4.49
C ALA A 195 -7.75 13.92 3.32
N VAL A 196 -8.11 12.64 3.41
CA VAL A 196 -7.90 11.66 2.33
C VAL A 196 -8.71 12.04 1.08
N GLU A 197 -9.96 12.47 1.26
CA GLU A 197 -10.80 12.99 0.17
C GLU A 197 -10.18 14.23 -0.49
N SER A 198 -9.72 15.18 0.33
CA SER A 198 -9.09 16.41 -0.15
C SER A 198 -7.82 16.12 -0.95
N LEU A 199 -6.99 15.17 -0.50
CA LEU A 199 -5.81 14.73 -1.25
C LEU A 199 -6.20 14.17 -2.62
N ALA A 200 -7.24 13.34 -2.67
CA ALA A 200 -7.73 12.78 -3.94
C ALA A 200 -8.19 13.87 -4.91
N TYR A 201 -8.83 14.94 -4.44
CA TYR A 201 -9.20 16.09 -5.27
C TYR A 201 -7.99 16.90 -5.76
N VAL A 202 -6.99 17.11 -4.91
CA VAL A 202 -5.73 17.77 -5.34
C VAL A 202 -5.07 16.95 -6.44
N ARG A 203 -4.93 15.64 -6.27
CA ARG A 203 -4.37 14.76 -7.30
C ARG A 203 -5.26 14.71 -8.56
N GLY A 204 -6.58 14.73 -8.42
CA GLY A 204 -7.52 14.79 -9.54
C GLY A 204 -7.30 16.05 -10.41
N SER A 205 -7.12 17.20 -9.76
CA SER A 205 -6.81 18.46 -10.46
C SER A 205 -5.49 18.39 -11.25
N GLN A 206 -4.50 17.62 -10.78
CA GLN A 206 -3.21 17.43 -11.46
C GLN A 206 -3.33 16.53 -12.71
N SER A 207 -4.39 15.70 -12.79
CA SER A 207 -4.63 14.76 -13.89
C SER A 207 -5.90 15.03 -14.70
N ASN A 208 -6.54 16.19 -14.52
CA ASN A 208 -7.79 16.57 -15.18
C ASN A 208 -8.95 15.57 -14.96
N SER A 209 -9.13 15.15 -13.71
CA SER A 209 -10.19 14.26 -13.21
C SER A 209 -10.80 14.84 -11.93
N GLN A 210 -11.97 14.37 -11.50
CA GLN A 210 -12.57 14.86 -10.25
C GLN A 210 -11.74 14.41 -9.05
N ALA A 211 -11.34 13.14 -9.02
CA ALA A 211 -10.47 12.59 -7.98
C ALA A 211 -9.44 11.62 -8.56
N SER A 212 -8.23 11.59 -8.01
CA SER A 212 -7.20 10.63 -8.42
C SER A 212 -6.32 10.15 -7.28
N GLU A 213 -5.76 8.97 -7.46
CA GLU A 213 -4.59 8.52 -6.72
C GLU A 213 -3.35 8.72 -7.59
N ALA A 214 -2.25 9.06 -6.94
CA ALA A 214 -1.03 9.44 -7.60
C ALA A 214 0.10 8.48 -7.21
N PHE A 215 0.95 8.16 -8.17
CA PHE A 215 2.01 7.16 -8.05
C PHE A 215 3.30 7.66 -8.70
N ILE A 216 4.42 7.15 -8.19
CA ILE A 216 5.72 7.24 -8.87
C ILE A 216 5.95 5.94 -9.62
N LEU A 217 6.05 6.02 -10.95
CA LEU A 217 6.53 4.92 -11.77
C LEU A 217 8.02 4.70 -11.52
N ILE A 218 8.36 3.55 -10.94
CA ILE A 218 9.74 3.14 -10.70
C ILE A 218 10.31 2.45 -11.94
N LYS A 219 9.53 1.54 -12.55
CA LYS A 219 9.93 0.81 -13.74
C LYS A 219 8.72 0.29 -14.52
N GLU A 220 8.82 0.34 -15.85
CA GLU A 220 7.86 -0.29 -16.77
C GLU A 220 8.60 -1.02 -17.91
N LEU A 221 8.06 -2.16 -18.33
CA LEU A 221 8.53 -2.96 -19.47
C LEU A 221 7.35 -3.15 -20.43
N LEU A 222 7.50 -2.64 -21.65
CA LEU A 222 6.49 -2.72 -22.73
C LEU A 222 6.80 -3.87 -23.69
#